data_AF-A0A5D4XLL7-F1
#
_entry.id   AF-A0A5D4XLL7-F1
#
_cell.length_a   1.000
_cell.length_b   1.000
_cell.length_c   1.000
_cell.angle_alpha   90.00
_cell.angle_beta   90.00
_cell.angle_gamma   90.00
#
_symmetry.space_group_name_H-M   'P 1'
#
loop_
_entity.id
_entity.type
_entity.pdbx_description
1 polymer ?
#
loop_
_entity_poly.entity_id
_entity_poly.type
_entity_poly.pdbx_seq_one_letter_code
_entity_poly.pdbx_strand_id
1 'polypeptide(L)'
;MFRDFILASAHHLLLFGLIAMLAVQSALLSRPLDTRAIRRLVGIDRGYGATAGLLLLAGLMRIGMGVKGSDFYLHNPWFHGKFGAFVLAALLSIYPTLAFLRWRKAAGAQLDWRPNAAEVSRVRMVIKVEFALIALIFVLAAGMARHGGLGL
;
A
#
# COMPACT_ATOMS: atom_id res chain seq x y z
N MET A 1 23.14 8.33 13.70
CA MET A 1 22.28 7.59 14.65
C MET A 1 20.88 8.19 14.76
N PHE A 2 20.69 9.45 15.17
CA PHE A 2 19.34 10.04 15.31
C PHE A 2 18.54 10.16 13.99
N ARG A 3 19.18 10.54 12.88
CA ARG A 3 18.53 10.62 11.55
C ARG A 3 17.99 9.27 11.06
N ASP A 4 18.78 8.21 11.25
CA ASP A 4 18.38 6.85 10.90
C ASP A 4 17.18 6.38 11.73
N PHE A 5 17.17 6.69 13.04
CA PHE A 5 16.03 6.43 13.92
C PHE A 5 14.74 7.14 13.46
N ILE A 6 14.81 8.42 13.07
CA ILE A 6 13.65 9.16 12.55
C ILE A 6 13.15 8.53 11.26
N LEU A 7 14.04 8.26 10.30
CA LEU A 7 13.67 7.64 9.03
C LEU A 7 13.06 6.25 9.23
N ALA A 8 13.60 5.47 10.17
CA ALA A 8 13.04 4.19 10.54
C ALA A 8 11.65 4.33 11.14
N SER A 9 11.48 5.20 12.14
CA SER A 9 10.18 5.44 12.79
C SER A 9 9.13 5.92 11.78
N ALA A 10 9.48 6.88 10.93
CA ALA A 10 8.60 7.38 9.87
C ALA A 10 8.20 6.26 8.89
N HIS A 11 9.14 5.42 8.46
CA HIS A 11 8.85 4.30 7.56
C HIS A 11 7.84 3.31 8.18
N HIS A 12 7.99 2.95 9.46
CA HIS A 12 7.05 2.04 10.11
C HIS A 12 5.67 2.68 10.32
N LEU A 13 5.61 3.96 10.69
CA LEU A 13 4.35 4.70 10.84
C LEU A 13 3.61 4.84 9.51
N LEU A 14 4.33 5.10 8.41
CA LEU A 14 3.77 5.14 7.05
C LEU A 14 3.21 3.77 6.64
N LEU A 15 3.94 2.68 6.93
CA LEU A 15 3.48 1.32 6.66
C LEU A 15 2.22 0.98 7.46
N PHE A 16 2.18 1.35 8.75
CA PHE A 16 0.98 1.19 9.59
C PHE A 16 -0.20 1.99 9.03
N GLY A 17 0.05 3.23 8.58
CA GLY A 17 -0.95 4.07 7.91
C GLY A 17 -1.53 3.42 6.65
N LEU A 18 -0.69 2.80 5.80
CA LEU A 18 -1.16 2.06 4.62
C LEU A 18 -2.13 0.94 5.01
N ILE A 19 -1.75 0.12 5.98
CA ILE A 19 -2.58 -1.00 6.46
C ILE A 19 -3.92 -0.48 6.99
N ALA A 20 -3.90 0.58 7.79
CA ALA A 20 -5.09 1.18 8.36
C ALA A 20 -6.04 1.71 7.27
N MET A 21 -5.51 2.41 6.26
CA MET A 21 -6.32 2.93 5.15
C MET A 21 -6.89 1.80 4.29
N LEU A 22 -6.09 0.78 3.99
CA LEU A 22 -6.55 -0.40 3.25
C LEU A 22 -7.65 -1.15 4.01
N ALA A 23 -7.54 -1.22 5.35
CA ALA A 23 -8.57 -1.81 6.20
C ALA A 23 -9.87 -1.00 6.18
N VAL A 24 -9.76 0.33 6.21
CA VAL A 24 -10.92 1.22 6.07
C VAL A 24 -11.57 1.05 4.70
N GLN A 25 -10.80 0.96 3.61
CA GLN A 25 -11.35 0.70 2.27
C GLN A 25 -12.10 -0.63 2.22
N SER A 26 -11.49 -1.70 2.74
CA SER A 26 -12.12 -3.02 2.83
C SER A 26 -13.42 -3.00 3.64
N ALA A 27 -13.43 -2.31 4.77
CA ALA A 27 -14.61 -2.15 5.63
C ALA A 27 -15.73 -1.36 4.95
N LEU A 28 -15.40 -0.27 4.25
CA LEU A 28 -16.36 0.52 3.47
C LEU A 28 -16.94 -0.31 2.33
N LEU A 29 -16.09 -1.02 1.60
CA LEU A 29 -16.50 -1.85 0.49
C LEU A 29 -17.39 -3.01 0.90
N SER A 30 -17.30 -3.48 2.15
CA SER A 30 -18.11 -4.59 2.69
C SER A 30 -19.59 -4.23 2.90
N ARG A 31 -19.96 -2.95 2.78
CA ARG A 31 -21.32 -2.43 2.95
C ARG A 31 -21.89 -1.91 1.61
N PRO A 32 -23.21 -1.70 1.50
CA PRO A 32 -23.79 -1.00 0.35
C PRO A 32 -23.15 0.38 0.17
N LEU A 33 -22.73 0.69 -1.06
CA LEU A 33 -22.05 1.94 -1.38
C LEU A 33 -23.06 3.01 -1.74
N ASP A 34 -23.19 4.02 -0.89
CA ASP A 34 -23.87 5.28 -1.18
C ASP A 34 -22.86 6.34 -1.66
N THR A 35 -23.37 7.49 -2.11
CA THR A 35 -22.52 8.60 -2.60
C THR A 35 -21.54 9.08 -1.53
N ARG A 36 -21.91 9.04 -0.25
CA ARG A 36 -21.03 9.45 0.86
C ARG A 36 -19.89 8.45 1.08
N ALA A 37 -20.16 7.16 1.05
CA ALA A 37 -19.16 6.10 1.13
C ALA A 37 -18.19 6.15 -0.04
N ILE A 38 -18.68 6.40 -1.26
CA ILE A 38 -17.82 6.56 -2.45
C ILE A 38 -16.89 7.76 -2.31
N ARG A 39 -17.39 8.91 -1.86
CA ARG A 39 -16.53 10.08 -1.59
C ARG A 39 -15.47 9.78 -0.54
N ARG A 40 -15.84 9.05 0.52
CA ARG A 40 -14.89 8.64 1.56
C ARG A 40 -13.85 7.66 1.03
N LEU A 41 -14.25 6.69 0.19
CA LEU A 41 -13.32 5.78 -0.49
C LEU A 41 -12.28 6.54 -1.28
N VAL A 42 -12.68 7.51 -2.12
CA VAL A 42 -11.73 8.34 -2.88
C VAL A 42 -10.80 9.13 -1.97
N GLY A 43 -11.29 9.67 -0.85
CA GLY A 43 -10.46 10.39 0.11
C GLY A 43 -9.40 9.50 0.76
N ILE A 44 -9.81 8.33 1.25
CA ILE A 44 -8.92 7.33 1.86
C ILE A 44 -7.93 6.79 0.82
N ASP A 45 -8.36 6.55 -0.41
CA ASP A 45 -7.53 6.06 -1.51
C ASP A 45 -6.43 7.05 -1.90
N ARG A 46 -6.75 8.34 -1.94
CA ARG A 46 -5.74 9.40 -2.12
C ARG A 46 -4.72 9.42 -0.99
N GLY A 47 -5.18 9.26 0.24
CA GLY A 47 -4.31 9.12 1.41
C GLY A 47 -3.39 7.90 1.29
N TYR A 48 -3.95 6.75 0.92
CA TYR A 48 -3.21 5.51 0.69
C TYR A 48 -2.11 5.71 -0.35
N GLY A 49 -2.45 6.25 -1.53
CA GLY A 49 -1.47 6.53 -2.58
C GLY A 49 -0.37 7.51 -2.16
N ALA A 50 -0.73 8.59 -1.46
CA ALA A 50 0.24 9.56 -0.95
C ALA A 50 1.18 8.92 0.10
N THR A 51 0.64 8.14 1.03
CA THR A 51 1.43 7.41 2.03
C THR A 51 2.32 6.35 1.40
N ALA A 52 1.85 5.66 0.35
CA ALA A 52 2.68 4.72 -0.42
C ALA A 52 3.88 5.45 -1.06
N GLY A 53 3.65 6.61 -1.68
CA GLY A 53 4.72 7.44 -2.23
C GLY A 53 5.73 7.88 -1.17
N LEU A 54 5.26 8.37 -0.01
CA LEU A 54 6.13 8.74 1.11
C LEU A 54 6.90 7.53 1.68
N LEU A 55 6.27 6.36 1.77
CA LEU A 55 6.89 5.14 2.24
C LEU A 55 8.03 4.70 1.31
N LEU A 56 7.80 4.79 -0.01
CA LEU A 56 8.81 4.51 -1.02
C LEU A 56 9.98 5.48 -0.90
N LEU A 57 9.72 6.80 -0.80
CA LEU A 57 10.78 7.80 -0.61
C LEU A 57 11.59 7.54 0.66
N ALA A 58 10.92 7.28 1.79
CA ALA A 58 11.59 6.92 3.04
C ALA A 58 12.43 5.64 2.88
N GLY A 59 11.92 4.64 2.16
CA GLY A 59 12.64 3.40 1.84
C GLY A 59 13.91 3.65 1.01
N LEU A 60 13.81 4.44 -0.06
CA LEU A 60 14.94 4.79 -0.92
C LEU A 60 16.01 5.61 -0.18
N MET A 61 15.59 6.58 0.65
CA MET A 61 16.51 7.33 1.50
C MET A 61 17.29 6.41 2.45
N ARG A 62 16.67 5.34 2.95
CA ARG A 62 17.34 4.35 3.80
C ARG A 62 18.32 3.45 3.04
N ILE A 63 18.22 3.32 1.72
CA ILE A 63 19.22 2.61 0.91
C ILE A 63 20.48 3.48 0.75
N GLY A 64 20.31 4.76 0.41
CA GLY A 64 21.43 5.66 0.14
C GLY A 64 22.08 6.29 1.38
N MET A 65 21.30 6.50 2.45
CA MET A 65 21.75 7.17 3.68
C MET A 65 21.73 6.24 4.91
N GLY A 66 21.42 4.96 4.73
CA GLY A 66 21.34 3.97 5.80
C GLY A 66 22.70 3.36 6.16
N VAL A 67 22.76 2.77 7.35
CA VAL A 67 24.00 2.28 7.98
C VAL A 67 24.64 1.10 7.23
N LYS A 68 23.87 0.35 6.42
CA LYS A 68 24.36 -0.88 5.76
C LYS A 68 25.03 -0.67 4.39
N GLY A 69 25.03 0.56 3.85
CA GLY A 69 25.54 0.85 2.49
C GLY A 69 24.61 0.30 1.40
N SER A 70 24.68 0.88 0.19
CA SER A 70 23.81 0.50 -0.94
C SER A 70 24.03 -0.95 -1.40
N ASP A 71 25.27 -1.44 -1.31
CA ASP A 71 25.66 -2.77 -1.77
C ASP A 71 24.96 -3.92 -1.02
N PHE A 72 24.72 -3.74 0.28
CA PHE A 72 23.92 -4.66 1.09
C PHE A 72 22.50 -4.82 0.55
N TYR A 73 21.88 -3.77 0.02
CA TYR A 73 20.51 -3.85 -0.50
C TYR A 73 20.47 -4.45 -1.90
N LEU A 74 21.43 -4.10 -2.76
CA LEU A 74 21.48 -4.57 -4.15
C LEU A 74 21.74 -6.07 -4.27
N HIS A 75 22.43 -6.68 -3.32
CA HIS A 75 22.71 -8.13 -3.32
C HIS A 75 21.79 -8.92 -2.37
N ASN A 76 20.78 -8.28 -1.79
CA ASN A 76 19.90 -8.94 -0.83
C ASN A 76 18.58 -9.40 -1.47
N PRO A 77 18.34 -10.70 -1.64
CA PRO A 77 17.11 -11.20 -2.25
C PRO A 77 15.86 -10.91 -1.41
N TRP A 78 15.99 -10.82 -0.08
CA TRP A 78 14.89 -10.37 0.78
C TRP A 78 14.51 -8.91 0.51
N PHE A 79 15.49 -8.07 0.13
CA PHE A 79 15.24 -6.70 -0.30
C PHE A 79 14.46 -6.67 -1.62
N HIS A 80 14.94 -7.39 -2.62
CA HIS A 80 14.28 -7.45 -3.93
C HIS A 80 12.88 -8.02 -3.84
N GLY A 81 12.69 -9.08 -3.05
CA GLY A 81 11.36 -9.65 -2.82
C GLY A 81 10.41 -8.64 -2.18
N LYS A 82 10.80 -7.97 -1.09
CA LYS A 82 9.91 -7.03 -0.41
C LYS A 82 9.64 -5.78 -1.27
N PHE A 83 10.65 -5.30 -2.00
CA PHE A 83 10.52 -4.16 -2.90
C PHE A 83 9.62 -4.50 -4.08
N GLY A 84 9.82 -5.68 -4.69
CA GLY A 84 8.96 -6.19 -5.76
C GLY A 84 7.51 -6.37 -5.31
N ALA A 85 7.28 -6.91 -4.11
CA ALA A 85 5.93 -7.03 -3.53
C ALA A 85 5.28 -5.65 -3.30
N PHE A 86 6.06 -4.66 -2.84
CA PHE A 86 5.58 -3.29 -2.69
C PHE A 86 5.20 -2.65 -4.04
N VAL A 87 6.05 -2.78 -5.05
CA VAL A 87 5.79 -2.29 -6.41
C VAL A 87 4.56 -2.97 -7.00
N LEU A 88 4.42 -4.29 -6.84
CA LEU A 88 3.26 -5.04 -7.31
C LEU A 88 1.98 -4.55 -6.62
N ALA A 89 1.99 -4.33 -5.31
CA ALA A 89 0.84 -3.78 -4.59
C ALA A 89 0.48 -2.38 -5.11
N ALA A 90 1.47 -1.51 -5.32
CA ALA A 90 1.26 -0.16 -5.87
C ALA A 90 0.71 -0.17 -7.31
N LEU A 91 1.10 -1.14 -8.14
CA LEU A 91 0.54 -1.30 -9.48
C LEU A 91 -0.90 -1.82 -9.43
N LEU A 92 -1.18 -2.79 -8.55
CA LEU A 92 -2.53 -3.31 -8.34
C LEU A 92 -3.48 -2.21 -7.84
N SER A 93 -3.00 -1.29 -7.00
CA SER A 93 -3.81 -0.21 -6.42
C SER A 93 -4.33 0.78 -7.45
N ILE A 94 -3.72 0.84 -8.64
CA ILE A 94 -4.21 1.67 -9.75
C ILE A 94 -5.65 1.27 -10.13
N TYR A 95 -5.98 -0.03 -10.10
CA TYR A 95 -7.31 -0.50 -10.48
C TYR A 95 -8.41 -0.01 -9.52
N PRO A 96 -8.33 -0.21 -8.19
CA PRO A 96 -9.24 0.40 -7.23
C PRO A 96 -9.33 1.92 -7.36
N THR A 97 -8.20 2.62 -7.51
CA THR A 97 -8.18 4.08 -7.66
C THR A 97 -9.03 4.54 -8.84
N LEU A 98 -8.84 3.94 -10.02
CA LEU A 98 -9.61 4.28 -11.21
C LEU A 98 -11.10 3.96 -11.03
N ALA A 99 -11.42 2.83 -10.41
CA ALA A 99 -12.80 2.45 -10.11
C ALA A 99 -13.47 3.49 -9.18
N PHE A 100 -12.84 3.85 -8.07
CA PHE A 100 -13.39 4.82 -7.11
C PHE A 100 -13.60 6.20 -7.74
N LEU A 101 -12.66 6.66 -8.57
CA LEU A 101 -12.79 7.93 -9.28
C LEU A 101 -13.95 7.91 -10.27
N ARG A 102 -14.13 6.81 -11.01
CA ARG A 102 -15.24 6.61 -11.95
C ARG A 102 -16.57 6.56 -11.22
N TRP A 103 -16.65 5.82 -10.11
CA TRP A 103 -17.84 5.74 -9.26
C TRP A 103 -18.23 7.10 -8.70
N ARG A 104 -17.24 7.90 -8.25
CA ARG A 104 -17.50 9.26 -7.76
C ARG A 104 -18.11 10.14 -8.84
N LYS A 105 -17.60 10.05 -10.08
CA LYS A 105 -18.13 10.82 -11.21
C LYS A 105 -19.58 10.42 -11.52
N ALA A 106 -19.86 9.11 -11.58
CA ALA A 106 -21.20 8.61 -11.88
C ALA A 106 -22.22 8.94 -10.76
N ALA A 107 -21.84 8.74 -9.50
CA ALA A 107 -22.68 9.07 -8.33
C ALA A 107 -22.96 10.58 -8.17
N GLY A 108 -22.17 11.44 -8.81
CA GLY A 108 -22.42 12.88 -8.86
C GLY A 108 -23.37 13.30 -9.99
N ALA A 109 -23.53 12.46 -11.03
CA ALA A 109 -24.33 12.77 -12.21
C ALA A 109 -25.76 12.19 -12.15
N GLN A 110 -25.97 11.13 -11.37
CA GLN A 110 -27.24 10.42 -11.27
C GLN A 110 -27.62 10.21 -9.81
N LEU A 111 -28.86 10.59 -9.45
CA LEU A 111 -29.43 10.23 -8.14
C LEU A 111 -29.55 8.71 -8.04
N ASP A 112 -29.27 8.14 -6.86
CA ASP A 112 -29.38 6.71 -6.57
C ASP A 112 -28.47 5.76 -7.38
N TRP A 113 -27.47 6.30 -8.09
CA TRP A 113 -26.49 5.48 -8.79
C TRP A 113 -25.70 4.59 -7.82
N ARG A 114 -25.50 3.33 -8.22
CA ARG A 114 -24.69 2.36 -7.48
C ARG A 114 -23.74 1.61 -8.41
N PRO A 115 -22.52 1.27 -7.95
CA PRO A 115 -21.60 0.46 -8.73
C PRO A 115 -22.14 -0.96 -8.91
N ASN A 116 -21.80 -1.58 -10.04
CA ASN A 116 -22.14 -2.98 -10.31
C ASN A 116 -21.50 -3.89 -9.24
N ALA A 117 -22.28 -4.81 -8.68
CA ALA A 117 -21.83 -5.78 -7.68
C ALA A 117 -20.61 -6.61 -8.14
N ALA A 118 -20.55 -6.97 -9.42
CA ALA A 118 -19.41 -7.70 -9.98
C ALA A 118 -18.12 -6.87 -9.97
N GLU A 119 -18.24 -5.56 -10.21
CA GLU A 119 -17.10 -4.64 -10.16
C GLU A 119 -16.62 -4.44 -8.73
N VAL A 120 -17.55 -4.24 -7.79
CA VAL A 120 -17.24 -4.15 -6.35
C VAL A 120 -16.53 -5.41 -5.87
N SER A 121 -16.97 -6.60 -6.31
CA SER A 121 -16.33 -7.87 -5.97
C SER A 121 -14.88 -7.94 -6.46
N ARG A 122 -14.61 -7.50 -7.70
CA ARG A 122 -13.24 -7.43 -8.23
C ARG A 122 -12.36 -6.47 -7.44
N VAL A 123 -12.85 -5.28 -7.11
CA VAL A 123 -12.11 -4.31 -6.29
C VAL A 123 -11.82 -4.88 -4.90
N ARG A 124 -12.79 -5.54 -4.26
CA ARG A 124 -12.57 -6.24 -2.97
C ARG A 124 -11.50 -7.32 -3.09
N MET A 125 -11.46 -8.07 -4.19
CA MET A 125 -10.44 -9.09 -4.41
C MET A 125 -9.04 -8.46 -4.54
N VAL A 126 -8.91 -7.37 -5.31
CA VAL A 126 -7.64 -6.64 -5.42
C VAL A 126 -7.14 -6.16 -4.06
N ILE A 127 -8.02 -5.57 -3.24
CA ILE A 127 -7.65 -5.13 -1.88
C ILE A 127 -7.21 -6.30 -0.98
N LYS A 128 -7.83 -7.48 -1.10
CA LYS A 128 -7.37 -8.68 -0.38
C LYS A 128 -5.98 -9.12 -0.84
N VAL A 129 -5.70 -9.06 -2.14
CA VAL A 129 -4.37 -9.36 -2.68
C VAL A 129 -3.34 -8.34 -2.18
N GLU A 130 -3.68 -7.05 -2.12
CA GLU A 130 -2.81 -6.02 -1.54
C GLU A 130 -2.50 -6.29 -0.07
N PHE A 131 -3.49 -6.72 0.73
CA PHE A 131 -3.25 -7.16 2.10
C PHE A 131 -2.27 -8.34 2.18
N ALA A 132 -2.43 -9.33 1.32
CA ALA A 132 -1.53 -10.48 1.27
C ALA A 132 -0.10 -10.06 0.87
N LEU A 133 0.04 -9.12 -0.07
CA LEU A 133 1.33 -8.57 -0.46
C LEU A 133 1.97 -7.77 0.68
N ILE A 134 1.20 -6.97 1.42
CA ILE A 134 1.73 -6.27 2.60
C ILE A 134 2.17 -7.27 3.68
N ALA A 135 1.41 -8.33 3.92
CA ALA A 135 1.82 -9.40 4.84
C ALA A 135 3.13 -10.07 4.38
N LEU A 136 3.26 -10.35 3.07
CA LEU A 136 4.50 -10.88 2.49
C LEU A 136 5.68 -9.91 2.70
N ILE A 137 5.48 -8.60 2.55
CA ILE A 137 6.51 -7.59 2.84
C ILE A 137 7.01 -7.70 4.29
N PHE A 138 6.13 -7.92 5.27
CA PHE A 138 6.54 -8.14 6.67
C PHE A 138 7.39 -9.40 6.84
N VAL A 139 6.99 -10.51 6.21
CA VAL A 139 7.76 -11.77 6.28
C VAL A 139 9.15 -11.58 5.69
N LEU A 140 9.25 -10.94 4.52
CA LEU A 140 10.52 -10.68 3.86
C LEU A 140 11.38 -9.66 4.64
N ALA A 141 10.76 -8.66 5.25
CA ALA A 141 11.46 -7.72 6.14
C ALA A 141 12.03 -8.42 7.38
N ALA A 142 11.27 -9.34 7.99
CA ALA A 142 11.75 -10.15 9.09
C ALA A 142 12.90 -11.07 8.66
N GLY A 143 12.79 -11.73 7.49
CA GLY A 143 13.86 -12.53 6.91
C GLY A 143 15.16 -11.75 6.73
N MET A 144 15.07 -10.55 6.14
CA MET A 144 16.22 -9.63 6.01
C MET A 144 16.83 -9.25 7.36
N ALA A 145 16.02 -8.98 8.37
CA ALA A 145 16.49 -8.57 9.69
C ALA A 145 17.22 -9.71 10.42
N ARG A 146 16.76 -10.95 10.25
CA ARG A 146 17.28 -12.14 10.95
C ARG A 146 18.45 -12.80 10.22
N HIS A 147 18.45 -12.77 8.88
CA HIS A 147 19.40 -13.50 8.06
C HIS A 147 20.37 -12.61 7.26
N GLY A 148 20.17 -11.28 7.23
CA GLY A 148 21.03 -10.40 6.43
C GLY A 148 20.76 -10.53 4.93
N GLY A 149 21.81 -10.56 4.09
CA GLY A 149 21.73 -11.09 2.72
C GLY A 149 21.68 -12.62 2.76
N LEU A 150 21.30 -13.32 1.68
CA LEU A 150 21.48 -14.79 1.62
C LEU A 150 22.99 -15.09 1.65
N GLY A 151 23.58 -15.09 2.84
CA GLY A 151 24.86 -15.72 3.11
C GLY A 151 24.59 -17.21 3.18
N LEU A 152 25.03 -17.92 2.13
CA LEU A 152 25.71 -19.19 2.37
C LEU A 152 27.04 -18.90 3.07
#